data_AF-A0A4Q4UDA2-F1
#
_entry.id   AF-A0A4Q4UDA2-F1
#
_cell.length_a   1.000
_cell.length_b   1.000
_cell.length_c   1.000
_cell.angle_alpha   90.00
_cell.angle_beta   90.00
_cell.angle_gamma   90.00
#
_symmetry.space_group_name_H-M   'P 1'
#
loop_
_entity.id
_entity.type
_entity.pdbx_description
1 polymer ?
#
loop_
_entity_poly.entity_id
_entity_poly.type
_entity_poly.pdbx_seq_one_letter_code
_entity_poly.pdbx_strand_id
1 'polypeptide(L)'
;MHQFTVTANPTWHATTYFLDHPGRHNILEHDASCRADAYFDDWPVFNQTAFDETRSYWKGLVVDLDEAVISRLARLETSEAINPNHTPSELGRQSGLGEV
;
A
#
# COMPACT_ATOMS: atom_id res chain seq x y z
N MET A 1 -1.59 -14.85 -1.38
CA MET A 1 -1.23 -13.87 -2.43
C MET A 1 -1.95 -14.12 -3.75
N HIS A 2 -1.73 -15.24 -4.46
CA HIS A 2 -2.37 -15.53 -5.76
C HIS A 2 -3.89 -15.26 -5.83
N GLN A 3 -4.67 -15.81 -4.88
CA GLN A 3 -6.13 -15.65 -4.87
C GLN A 3 -6.56 -14.19 -4.71
N PHE A 4 -5.86 -13.40 -3.88
CA PHE A 4 -6.15 -11.98 -3.70
C PHE A 4 -5.89 -11.17 -4.98
N THR A 5 -4.86 -11.53 -5.72
CA THR A 5 -4.53 -10.89 -7.00
C THR A 5 -5.52 -11.26 -8.10
N VAL A 6 -6.03 -12.50 -8.10
CA VAL A 6 -7.13 -12.91 -9.00
C VAL A 6 -8.41 -12.14 -8.68
N THR A 7 -8.73 -11.89 -7.40
CA THR A 7 -9.89 -11.06 -7.00
C THR A 7 -9.86 -9.66 -7.59
N ALA A 8 -8.67 -9.10 -7.81
CA ALA A 8 -8.52 -7.78 -8.42
C ALA A 8 -8.73 -7.80 -9.95
N ASN A 9 -8.77 -8.97 -10.60
CA ASN A 9 -9.05 -9.06 -12.03
C ASN A 9 -10.52 -8.67 -12.31
N PRO A 10 -10.80 -7.69 -13.20
CA PRO A 10 -12.17 -7.29 -13.53
C PRO A 10 -12.94 -8.32 -14.37
N THR A 11 -12.26 -9.31 -14.95
CA THR A 11 -12.86 -10.34 -15.79
C THR A 11 -13.67 -11.32 -14.93
N TRP A 12 -14.92 -11.59 -15.34
CA TRP A 12 -15.78 -12.54 -14.63
C TRP A 12 -15.18 -13.96 -14.62
N HIS A 13 -15.16 -14.60 -13.44
CA HIS A 13 -14.57 -15.92 -13.22
C HIS A 13 -13.09 -16.06 -13.66
N ALA A 14 -12.31 -14.99 -13.57
CA ALA A 14 -10.88 -15.07 -13.82
C ALA A 14 -10.19 -16.12 -12.94
N THR A 15 -9.24 -16.85 -13.52
CA THR A 15 -8.36 -17.80 -12.82
C THR A 15 -6.89 -17.39 -12.85
N THR A 16 -6.59 -16.33 -13.60
CA THR A 16 -5.26 -15.75 -13.78
C THR A 16 -5.30 -14.24 -13.54
N TYR A 17 -4.13 -13.63 -13.41
CA TYR A 17 -3.99 -12.19 -13.31
C TYR A 17 -2.76 -11.69 -14.06
N PHE A 18 -2.77 -10.42 -14.44
CA PHE A 18 -1.61 -9.65 -14.85
C PHE A 18 -1.17 -8.75 -13.70
N LEU A 19 0.08 -8.25 -13.75
CA LEU A 19 0.67 -7.50 -12.64
C LEU A 19 -0.01 -6.14 -12.39
N ASP A 20 -0.78 -5.63 -13.35
CA ASP A 20 -1.57 -4.40 -13.24
C ASP A 20 -2.93 -4.59 -12.55
N HIS A 21 -3.51 -5.79 -12.58
CA HIS A 21 -4.76 -6.08 -11.86
C HIS A 21 -4.71 -5.75 -10.35
N PRO A 22 -3.67 -6.14 -9.57
CA PRO A 22 -3.63 -5.78 -8.16
C PRO A 22 -3.59 -4.28 -7.90
N GLY A 23 -3.18 -3.45 -8.87
CA GLY A 23 -3.12 -2.00 -8.77
C GLY A 23 -4.49 -1.31 -8.75
N ARG A 24 -5.59 -2.06 -8.90
CA ARG A 24 -6.94 -1.51 -8.72
C ARG A 24 -7.16 -1.12 -7.27
N HIS A 25 -7.32 0.18 -7.09
CA HIS A 25 -7.48 0.78 -5.77
C HIS A 25 -8.66 0.20 -4.99
N ASN A 26 -8.44 0.07 -3.69
CA ASN A 26 -9.41 -0.35 -2.69
C ASN A 26 -9.93 -1.79 -2.84
N ILE A 27 -9.12 -2.67 -3.43
CA ILE A 27 -9.31 -4.13 -3.39
C ILE A 27 -8.14 -4.75 -2.64
N LEU A 28 -6.97 -4.77 -3.27
CA LEU A 28 -5.70 -5.22 -2.68
C LEU A 28 -4.75 -4.03 -2.51
N GLU A 29 -4.55 -3.23 -3.57
CA GLU A 29 -3.88 -1.93 -3.48
C GLU A 29 -4.65 -1.00 -2.53
N HIS A 30 -3.90 -0.28 -1.70
CA HIS A 30 -4.43 0.50 -0.59
C HIS A 30 -3.57 1.73 -0.29
N ASP A 31 -4.22 2.74 0.27
CA ASP A 31 -3.57 3.96 0.79
C ASP A 31 -2.61 3.65 1.95
N ALA A 32 -1.80 4.64 2.33
CA ALA A 32 -0.76 4.52 3.36
C ALA A 32 0.32 3.45 3.05
N SER A 33 0.55 3.21 1.77
CA SER A 33 1.68 2.43 1.27
C SER A 33 3.00 3.23 1.37
N CYS A 34 4.13 2.58 1.08
CA CYS A 34 5.40 3.27 0.75
C CYS A 34 5.38 3.94 -0.65
N ARG A 35 4.17 4.14 -1.20
CA ARG A 35 3.85 4.85 -2.45
C ARG A 35 2.84 5.95 -2.10
N ALA A 36 2.53 6.81 -3.07
CA ALA A 36 1.45 7.78 -2.92
C ALA A 36 0.09 7.07 -2.83
N ASP A 37 -0.85 7.70 -2.13
CA ASP A 37 -2.24 7.27 -2.09
C ASP A 37 -2.91 7.51 -3.44
N ALA A 38 -3.95 6.74 -3.75
CA ALA A 38 -4.65 6.84 -5.03
C ALA A 38 -5.32 8.20 -5.28
N TYR A 39 -5.53 9.00 -4.23
CA TYR A 39 -6.01 10.37 -4.36
C TYR A 39 -4.98 11.31 -5.00
N PHE A 40 -3.68 11.05 -4.82
CA PHE A 40 -2.60 11.93 -5.27
C PHE A 40 -1.87 11.44 -6.52
N ASP A 41 -1.82 10.13 -6.75
CA ASP A 41 -1.09 9.53 -7.88
C ASP A 41 -1.66 8.15 -8.25
N ASP A 42 -1.31 7.66 -9.43
CA ASP A 42 -1.72 6.34 -9.92
C ASP A 42 -0.67 5.25 -9.62
N TRP A 43 -1.14 4.04 -9.36
CA TRP A 43 -0.30 2.84 -9.35
C TRP A 43 0.26 2.55 -10.77
N PRO A 44 1.48 1.99 -10.96
CA PRO A 44 2.47 1.47 -9.99
C PRO A 44 3.60 2.45 -9.65
N VAL A 45 3.38 3.76 -9.78
CA VAL A 45 4.49 4.71 -9.80
C VAL A 45 5.19 4.74 -8.44
N PHE A 46 6.52 4.67 -8.46
CA PHE A 46 7.33 4.86 -7.27
C PHE A 46 7.29 6.34 -6.86
N ASN A 47 6.98 6.60 -5.60
CA ASN A 47 6.90 7.95 -5.07
C ASN A 47 8.05 8.21 -4.08
N GLN A 48 9.01 9.04 -4.49
CA GLN A 48 10.20 9.33 -3.68
C GLN A 48 9.83 10.00 -2.35
N THR A 49 8.86 10.90 -2.33
CA THR A 49 8.45 11.61 -1.10
C THR A 49 7.88 10.65 -0.05
N ALA A 50 6.96 9.77 -0.44
CA ALA A 50 6.39 8.76 0.45
C ALA A 50 7.45 7.74 0.93
N PHE A 51 8.37 7.37 0.04
CA PHE A 51 9.49 6.51 0.40
C PHE A 51 10.45 7.18 1.38
N ASP A 52 10.81 8.45 1.15
CA ASP A 52 11.72 9.21 2.02
C ASP A 52 11.12 9.42 3.41
N GLU A 53 9.82 9.70 3.50
CA GLU A 53 9.09 9.74 4.78
C GLU A 53 9.23 8.40 5.51
N THR A 54 8.94 7.29 4.84
CA THR A 54 9.06 5.94 5.43
C THR A 54 10.51 5.66 5.86
N ARG A 55 11.47 5.94 4.98
CA ARG A 55 12.91 5.68 5.17
C ARG A 55 13.51 6.52 6.31
N SER A 56 12.92 7.66 6.63
CA SER A 56 13.39 8.55 7.71
C SER A 56 13.37 7.88 9.09
N TYR A 57 12.57 6.83 9.26
CA TYR A 57 12.46 6.06 10.50
C TYR A 57 13.50 4.93 10.63
N TRP A 58 14.23 4.60 9.55
CA TRP A 58 15.18 3.49 9.53
C TRP A 58 16.61 3.99 9.82
N LYS A 59 17.21 3.55 10.92
CA LYS A 59 18.48 4.13 11.42
C LYS A 59 19.73 3.44 10.88
N GLY A 60 19.58 2.27 10.27
CA GLY A 60 20.70 1.43 9.84
C GLY A 60 20.54 0.83 8.45
N LEU A 61 21.33 -0.22 8.20
CA LEU A 61 21.27 -1.03 6.99
C LEU A 61 20.24 -2.17 7.09
N VAL A 62 19.78 -2.47 8.30
CA VAL A 62 18.76 -3.47 8.60
C VAL A 62 17.61 -2.72 9.26
N VAL A 63 16.40 -2.93 8.73
CA VAL A 63 15.15 -2.44 9.32
C VAL A 63 14.68 -3.51 10.29
N ASP A 64 14.58 -3.17 11.57
CA ASP A 64 13.97 -4.07 12.54
C ASP A 64 12.44 -3.90 12.58
N LEU A 65 11.78 -4.76 13.37
CA LEU A 65 10.32 -4.74 13.46
C LEU A 65 9.78 -3.42 14.03
N ASP A 66 10.49 -2.80 14.99
CA ASP A 66 10.04 -1.55 15.59
C ASP A 66 10.10 -0.41 14.56
N GLU A 67 11.17 -0.35 13.77
CA GLU A 67 11.32 0.60 12.67
C GLU A 67 10.27 0.39 11.57
N ALA A 68 9.98 -0.87 11.21
CA ALA A 68 8.91 -1.20 10.26
C ALA A 68 7.53 -0.74 10.77
N VAL A 69 7.20 -1.04 12.03
CA VAL A 69 5.92 -0.65 12.65
C VAL A 69 5.78 0.86 12.76
N ILE A 70 6.81 1.57 13.22
CA ILE A 70 6.77 3.04 13.35
C ILE A 70 6.62 3.70 11.98
N SER A 71 7.41 3.27 10.98
CA SER A 71 7.33 3.85 9.63
C SER A 71 5.94 3.64 9.00
N ARG A 72 5.31 2.49 9.26
CA ARG A 72 3.94 2.24 8.80
C ARG A 72 2.92 3.12 9.50
N LEU A 73 3.01 3.25 10.82
CA LEU A 73 2.09 4.09 11.58
C LEU A 73 2.17 5.54 11.08
N ALA A 74 3.38 6.05 10.84
CA ALA A 74 3.57 7.37 10.26
C ALA A 74 2.89 7.52 8.88
N ARG A 75 3.00 6.51 8.00
CA ARG A 75 2.32 6.55 6.70
C ARG A 75 0.80 6.54 6.82
N LEU A 76 0.25 5.83 7.81
CA LEU A 76 -1.19 5.86 8.11
C LEU A 76 -1.61 7.25 8.59
N GLU A 77 -0.91 7.82 9.56
CA GLU A 77 -1.19 9.15 10.09
C GLU A 77 -1.11 10.24 9.01
N THR A 78 -0.08 10.19 8.15
CA THR A 78 0.06 11.11 7.02
C THR A 78 -1.13 10.97 6.07
N SER A 79 -1.45 9.74 5.65
CA SER A 79 -2.57 9.47 4.74
C SER A 79 -3.90 9.97 5.32
N GLU A 80 -4.21 9.65 6.58
CA GLU A 80 -5.41 10.14 7.27
C GLU A 80 -5.47 11.67 7.37
N ALA A 81 -4.32 12.33 7.52
CA ALA A 81 -4.26 13.79 7.65
C ALA A 81 -4.45 14.54 6.34
N ILE A 82 -3.99 14.00 5.21
CA ILE A 82 -3.94 14.74 3.93
C ILE A 82 -4.87 14.18 2.85
N ASN A 83 -5.25 12.90 2.92
CA ASN A 83 -6.12 12.26 1.95
C ASN A 83 -7.57 12.26 2.46
N PRO A 84 -8.46 13.12 1.92
CA PRO A 84 -9.86 13.17 2.35
C PRO A 84 -10.64 11.88 2.03
N ASN A 85 -10.09 11.00 1.19
CA ASN A 85 -10.69 9.76 0.75
C ASN A 85 -10.09 8.52 1.44
N HIS A 86 -9.23 8.68 2.46
CA HIS A 86 -8.56 7.58 3.13
C HIS A 86 -9.56 6.55 3.68
N THR A 87 -9.74 5.45 2.96
CA THR A 87 -10.74 4.41 3.29
C THR A 87 -10.31 3.04 2.75
N PRO A 88 -9.27 2.41 3.32
CA PRO A 88 -8.78 1.12 2.84
C PRO A 88 -9.80 0.00 3.09
N SER A 89 -9.91 -0.91 2.12
CA SER A 89 -10.71 -2.14 2.23
C SER A 89 -10.14 -3.03 3.33
N GLU A 90 -10.94 -3.97 3.83
CA GLU A 90 -10.44 -4.91 4.84
C GLU A 90 -9.25 -5.73 4.33
N LEU A 91 -9.25 -6.11 3.05
CA LEU A 91 -8.13 -6.82 2.43
C LEU A 91 -6.91 -5.91 2.27
N GLY A 92 -7.08 -4.65 1.87
CA GLY A 92 -6.00 -3.66 1.81
C GLY A 92 -5.38 -3.40 3.17
N ARG A 93 -6.21 -3.21 4.20
CA ARG A 93 -5.78 -3.02 5.59
C ARG A 93 -4.94 -4.20 6.11
N GLN A 94 -5.43 -5.43 5.90
CA GLN A 94 -4.71 -6.65 6.30
C GLN A 94 -3.40 -6.82 5.52
N SER A 95 -3.42 -6.56 4.21
CA SER A 95 -2.24 -6.72 3.35
C SER A 95 -1.15 -5.75 3.75
N GLY A 96 -1.50 -4.48 3.97
CA GLY A 96 -0.51 -3.51 4.42
C GLY A 96 0.18 -3.92 5.71
N LEU A 97 -0.54 -4.53 6.68
CA LEU A 97 0.08 -5.01 7.94
C LEU A 97 1.14 -6.09 7.74
N GLY A 98 1.09 -6.83 6.63
CA GLY A 98 2.07 -7.85 6.28
C GLY A 98 3.14 -7.39 5.28
N GLU A 99 2.99 -6.21 4.66
CA GLU A 99 3.92 -5.66 3.65
C GLU A 99 5.04 -4.78 4.25
N VAL A 100 4.99 -4.53 5.56
CA VAL A 100 5.95 -3.69 6.31
C VAL A 100 7.27 -4.38 6.59
#